data_AF-X1D8Q6-F1
#
_entry.id   AF-X1D8Q6-F1
#
_cell.length_a   1.000
_cell.length_b   1.000
_cell.length_c   1.000
_cell.angle_alpha   90.00
_cell.angle_beta   90.00
_cell.angle_gamma   90.00
#
_symmetry.space_group_name_H-M   'P 1'
#
loop_
_entity.id
_entity.type
_entity.pdbx_description
1 polymer ?
#
loop_
_entity_poly.entity_id
_entity_poly.type
_entity_poly.pdbx_seq_one_letter_code
_entity_poly.pdbx_strand_id
1 'polypeptide(L)'
;MEIIPIKTRIVKPPQDDIYNVIDEFCPTLREKDVFLLTSKILAIHQGLCIPIDTVGNKDNLIRKEADVFIPRKECPGGYVILTVKNNTLIPSTGTDESNANGYYILWPKKPEKEAKTICEYLKKKFSLKKLAVIITDSHTVPMRYGIMGISIGFYGLYPLKDYRGEKDIFGRRMKMSQSNIVDALA
;
A
#
# COMPACT_ATOMS: atom_id res chain seq x y z
N MET A 1 4.18 -6.32 20.80
CA MET A 1 3.61 -5.54 19.70
C MET A 1 2.11 -5.74 19.76
N GLU A 2 1.34 -4.66 19.71
CA GLU A 2 -0.13 -4.71 19.67
C GLU A 2 -0.58 -4.20 18.31
N ILE A 3 -1.58 -4.85 17.70
CA ILE A 3 -2.15 -4.45 16.41
C ILE A 3 -3.60 -4.03 16.68
N ILE A 4 -3.90 -2.76 16.45
CA ILE A 4 -5.21 -2.17 16.75
C ILE A 4 -5.92 -1.87 15.42
N PRO A 5 -6.99 -2.61 15.07
CA PRO A 5 -7.78 -2.29 13.88
C PRO A 5 -8.61 -1.02 14.11
N ILE A 6 -8.62 -0.12 13.14
CA ILE A 6 -9.43 1.11 13.16
C ILE A 6 -10.68 0.85 12.32
N LYS A 7 -11.84 0.78 12.99
CA LYS A 7 -13.14 0.65 12.31
C LYS A 7 -13.66 2.03 11.92
N THR A 8 -13.81 2.27 10.63
CA THR A 8 -14.30 3.53 10.07
C THR A 8 -15.71 3.41 9.53
N ARG A 9 -16.33 4.54 9.16
CA ARG A 9 -17.41 4.55 8.17
C ARG A 9 -16.90 4.08 6.80
N ILE A 10 -17.83 3.84 5.87
CA ILE A 10 -17.49 3.61 4.45
C ILE A 10 -16.85 4.87 3.87
N VAL A 11 -15.68 4.70 3.25
CA VAL A 11 -14.99 5.74 2.46
C VAL A 11 -15.55 5.68 1.03
N LYS A 12 -16.13 6.78 0.54
CA LYS A 12 -16.97 6.77 -0.66
C LYS A 12 -16.21 7.17 -1.94
N PRO A 13 -16.18 6.35 -2.99
CA PRO A 13 -15.77 6.81 -4.31
C PRO A 13 -16.84 7.77 -4.90
N PRO A 14 -16.48 8.64 -5.87
CA PRO A 14 -15.17 8.71 -6.50
C PRO A 14 -14.12 9.45 -5.67
N GLN A 15 -14.53 10.23 -4.67
CA GLN A 15 -13.63 10.98 -3.80
C GLN A 15 -14.20 11.20 -2.40
N ASP A 16 -13.36 11.00 -1.38
CA ASP A 16 -13.68 11.22 0.02
C ASP A 16 -12.44 11.72 0.77
N ASP A 17 -12.61 12.52 1.81
CA ASP A 17 -11.47 13.09 2.52
C ASP A 17 -10.98 12.16 3.62
N ILE A 18 -9.77 11.64 3.47
CA ILE A 18 -9.14 10.77 4.46
C ILE A 18 -8.88 11.50 5.78
N TYR A 19 -8.62 12.81 5.77
CA TYR A 19 -8.33 13.55 7.01
C TYR A 19 -9.58 13.61 7.90
N ASN A 20 -10.77 13.77 7.31
CA ASN A 20 -12.03 13.68 8.06
C ASN A 20 -12.24 12.29 8.66
N VAL A 21 -11.92 11.22 7.92
CA VAL A 21 -12.00 9.84 8.42
C VAL A 21 -11.01 9.61 9.56
N ILE A 22 -9.79 10.11 9.45
CA ILE A 22 -8.79 10.04 10.51
C ILE A 22 -9.26 10.84 11.73
N ASP A 23 -9.80 12.03 11.53
CA ASP A 23 -10.26 12.90 12.61
C ASP A 23 -11.37 12.26 13.44
N GLU A 24 -12.30 11.58 12.76
CA GLU A 24 -13.49 10.96 13.37
C GLU A 24 -13.19 9.60 14.03
N PHE A 25 -12.32 8.77 13.42
CA PHE A 25 -12.18 7.36 13.81
C PHE A 25 -10.81 6.97 14.36
N CYS A 26 -9.75 7.75 14.11
CA CYS A 26 -8.41 7.37 14.57
C CYS A 26 -8.32 7.52 16.10
N PRO A 27 -7.95 6.46 16.85
CA PRO A 27 -7.68 6.57 18.27
C PRO A 27 -6.46 7.46 18.53
N THR A 28 -6.27 7.88 19.78
CA THR A 28 -5.07 8.60 20.19
C THR A 28 -3.84 7.75 19.94
N LEU A 29 -2.96 8.23 19.06
CA LEU A 29 -1.68 7.62 18.78
C LEU A 29 -0.63 8.01 19.84
N ARG A 30 0.35 7.14 20.02
CA ARG A 30 1.46 7.29 20.97
C ARG A 30 2.80 7.36 20.23
N GLU A 31 3.82 7.78 20.97
CA GLU A 31 5.20 7.79 20.45
C GLU A 31 5.62 6.39 19.99
N LYS A 32 6.19 6.33 18.78
CA LYS A 32 6.66 5.12 18.10
C LYS A 32 5.57 4.19 17.56
N ASP A 33 4.32 4.63 17.53
CA ASP A 33 3.28 3.92 16.79
C ASP A 33 3.59 3.92 15.29
N VAL A 34 3.07 2.91 14.60
CA VAL A 34 3.11 2.77 13.14
C VAL A 34 1.66 2.75 12.67
N PHE A 35 1.29 3.73 11.85
CA PHE A 35 -0.04 3.85 11.28
C PHE A 35 -0.06 3.25 9.87
N LEU A 36 -0.92 2.25 9.65
CA LEU A 36 -1.04 1.56 8.37
C LEU A 36 -2.29 2.03 7.64
N LEU A 37 -2.15 2.36 6.37
CA LEU A 37 -3.23 2.85 5.54
C LEU A 37 -3.28 2.12 4.20
N THR A 38 -4.45 1.57 3.86
CA THR A 38 -4.61 0.87 2.58
C THR A 38 -4.56 1.82 1.38
N SER A 39 -3.96 1.36 0.29
CA SER A 39 -3.86 1.99 -1.03
C SER A 39 -5.23 2.46 -1.53
N LYS A 40 -6.27 1.65 -1.32
CA LYS A 40 -7.63 1.91 -1.77
C LYS A 40 -8.21 3.20 -1.19
N ILE A 41 -8.09 3.38 0.12
CA ILE A 41 -8.58 4.59 0.81
C ILE A 41 -7.80 5.81 0.33
N LEU A 42 -6.48 5.67 0.15
CA LEU A 42 -5.65 6.75 -0.37
C LEU A 42 -6.01 7.10 -1.83
N ALA A 43 -6.29 6.12 -2.67
CA ALA A 43 -6.72 6.33 -4.06
C ALA A 43 -8.07 7.04 -4.13
N ILE A 44 -9.04 6.67 -3.28
CA ILE A 44 -10.30 7.39 -3.15
C ILE A 44 -10.05 8.84 -2.72
N HIS A 45 -9.16 9.08 -1.74
CA HIS A 45 -8.79 10.43 -1.34
C HIS A 45 -8.25 11.29 -2.49
N GLN A 46 -7.42 10.67 -3.34
CA GLN A 46 -6.86 11.31 -4.52
C GLN A 46 -7.84 11.42 -5.71
N GLY A 47 -9.08 10.96 -5.56
CA GLY A 47 -10.08 10.97 -6.64
C GLY A 47 -9.75 10.00 -7.78
N LEU A 48 -8.92 8.98 -7.54
CA LEU A 48 -8.43 8.05 -8.54
C LEU A 48 -9.43 6.92 -8.82
N CYS A 49 -10.68 7.30 -9.07
CA CYS A 49 -11.79 6.41 -9.34
C CYS A 49 -12.34 6.66 -10.75
N ILE A 50 -12.47 5.61 -11.55
CA ILE A 50 -13.02 5.69 -12.91
C ILE A 50 -14.33 4.90 -12.97
N PRO A 51 -15.46 5.49 -13.41
CA PRO A 51 -16.70 4.74 -13.55
C PRO A 51 -16.54 3.55 -14.51
N ILE A 52 -16.96 2.36 -14.10
CA ILE A 52 -16.77 1.13 -14.88
C ILE A 52 -17.48 1.20 -16.24
N ASP A 53 -18.66 1.80 -16.29
CA ASP A 53 -19.48 1.98 -17.49
C ASP A 53 -18.82 2.88 -18.55
N THR A 54 -17.88 3.74 -18.15
CA THR A 54 -17.08 4.56 -19.08
C THR A 54 -15.87 3.82 -19.67
N VAL A 55 -15.56 2.62 -19.17
CA VAL A 55 -14.38 1.85 -19.56
C VAL A 55 -14.80 0.66 -20.41
N GLY A 56 -14.64 0.76 -21.73
CA GLY A 56 -14.99 -0.33 -22.64
C GLY A 56 -14.14 -1.59 -22.44
N ASN A 57 -12.88 -1.45 -21.99
CA ASN A 57 -12.00 -2.59 -21.70
C ASN A 57 -11.02 -2.28 -20.56
N LYS A 58 -11.13 -3.02 -19.45
CA LYS A 58 -10.24 -2.91 -18.27
C LYS A 58 -8.77 -3.16 -18.60
N ASP A 59 -8.46 -4.04 -19.54
CA ASP A 59 -7.09 -4.35 -19.92
C ASP A 59 -6.39 -3.14 -20.55
N ASN A 60 -7.12 -2.30 -21.28
CA ASN A 60 -6.56 -1.07 -21.83
C ASN A 60 -6.21 -0.06 -20.72
N LEU A 61 -7.04 0.00 -19.67
CA LEU A 61 -6.78 0.82 -18.49
C LEU A 61 -5.52 0.34 -17.76
N ILE A 62 -5.42 -0.96 -17.49
CA ILE A 62 -4.25 -1.58 -16.85
C ILE A 62 -2.98 -1.32 -17.69
N ARG A 63 -3.04 -1.51 -19.00
CA ARG A 63 -1.89 -1.29 -19.91
C ARG A 63 -1.43 0.15 -19.93
N LYS A 64 -2.34 1.12 -19.80
CA LYS A 64 -2.01 2.55 -19.75
C LYS A 64 -1.27 2.92 -18.46
N GLU A 65 -1.59 2.22 -17.38
CA GLU A 65 -1.06 2.47 -16.04
C GLU A 65 0.22 1.67 -15.72
N ALA A 66 0.56 0.67 -16.54
CA ALA A 66 1.68 -0.24 -16.30
C ALA A 66 2.98 0.28 -16.91
N ASP A 67 4.10 0.09 -16.21
CA ASP A 67 5.44 0.30 -16.78
C ASP A 67 5.80 -0.87 -17.72
N VAL A 68 5.46 -2.09 -17.29
CA VAL A 68 5.63 -3.33 -18.05
C VAL A 68 4.44 -4.24 -17.76
N PHE A 69 3.96 -5.00 -18.75
CA PHE A 69 2.88 -5.96 -18.55
C PHE A 69 3.06 -7.22 -19.41
N ILE A 70 2.51 -8.33 -18.92
CA ILE A 70 2.32 -9.56 -19.69
C ILE A 70 0.88 -9.57 -20.22
N PRO A 71 0.62 -9.78 -21.52
CA PRO A 71 -0.73 -9.86 -22.05
C PRO A 71 -1.58 -10.90 -21.28
N ARG A 72 -2.87 -10.60 -21.03
CA ARG A 72 -3.78 -11.48 -20.27
C ARG A 72 -3.78 -12.92 -20.77
N LYS A 73 -3.73 -13.11 -22.10
CA LYS A 73 -3.69 -14.43 -22.75
C LYS A 73 -2.45 -15.27 -22.40
N GLU A 74 -1.37 -14.62 -21.98
CA GLU A 74 -0.12 -15.27 -21.55
C GLU A 74 -0.07 -15.45 -20.03
N CYS A 75 -0.99 -14.84 -19.29
CA CYS A 75 -1.12 -15.02 -17.85
C CYS A 75 -1.89 -16.32 -17.55
N PRO A 76 -1.44 -17.17 -16.61
CA PRO A 76 -2.12 -18.42 -16.25
C PRO A 76 -3.60 -18.19 -15.90
N GLY A 77 -4.50 -18.88 -16.63
CA GLY A 77 -5.94 -18.78 -16.46
C GLY A 77 -6.58 -17.44 -16.85
N GLY A 78 -5.78 -16.45 -17.28
CA GLY A 78 -6.28 -15.14 -17.71
C GLY A 78 -7.01 -14.35 -16.63
N TYR A 79 -6.83 -14.66 -15.34
CA TYR A 79 -7.55 -14.00 -14.24
C TYR A 79 -7.07 -12.55 -14.01
N VAL A 80 -5.76 -12.32 -14.14
CA VAL A 80 -5.12 -11.01 -13.96
C VAL A 80 -4.13 -10.75 -15.08
N ILE A 81 -3.73 -9.49 -15.23
CA ILE A 81 -2.56 -9.10 -16.01
C ILE A 81 -1.40 -8.95 -15.03
N LEU A 82 -0.30 -9.67 -15.21
CA LEU A 82 0.89 -9.44 -14.39
C LEU A 82 1.58 -8.17 -14.88
N THR A 83 1.82 -7.22 -13.97
CA THR A 83 2.40 -5.91 -14.31
C THR A 83 3.53 -5.52 -13.38
N VAL A 84 4.41 -4.65 -13.88
CA VAL A 84 5.28 -3.82 -13.06
C VAL A 84 4.69 -2.42 -13.05
N LYS A 85 4.54 -1.83 -11.85
CA LYS A 85 4.15 -0.44 -11.66
C LYS A 85 4.98 0.16 -10.52
N ASN A 86 5.65 1.29 -10.78
CA ASN A 86 6.57 1.95 -9.85
C ASN A 86 7.59 0.98 -9.21
N ASN A 87 8.20 0.11 -10.02
CA ASN A 87 9.13 -0.95 -9.59
C ASN A 87 8.52 -2.06 -8.72
N THR A 88 7.20 -2.12 -8.58
CA THR A 88 6.50 -3.18 -7.86
C THR A 88 5.89 -4.17 -8.84
N LEU A 89 6.20 -5.45 -8.67
CA LEU A 89 5.45 -6.52 -9.34
C LEU A 89 4.07 -6.61 -8.68
N ILE A 90 3.03 -6.25 -9.43
CA ILE A 90 1.67 -6.16 -8.91
C ILE A 90 0.66 -6.67 -9.97
N PRO A 91 -0.38 -7.42 -9.58
CA PRO A 91 -1.45 -7.78 -10.51
C PRO A 91 -2.25 -6.55 -10.95
N SER A 92 -2.54 -6.47 -12.23
CA SER A 92 -3.46 -5.50 -12.84
C SER A 92 -3.18 -4.06 -12.43
N THR A 93 -1.91 -3.65 -12.31
CA THR A 93 -1.49 -2.31 -11.85
C THR A 93 -2.02 -1.88 -10.47
N GLY A 94 -2.43 -2.83 -9.63
CA GLY A 94 -3.14 -2.54 -8.38
C GLY A 94 -4.56 -1.99 -8.59
N THR A 95 -5.10 -2.06 -9.82
CA THR A 95 -6.46 -1.63 -10.14
C THR A 95 -7.46 -2.58 -9.52
N ASP A 96 -8.30 -2.05 -8.64
CA ASP A 96 -9.30 -2.79 -7.89
C ASP A 96 -10.72 -2.39 -8.31
N GLU A 97 -11.64 -3.34 -8.29
CA GLU A 97 -13.08 -3.16 -8.54
C GLU A 97 -13.93 -3.56 -7.33
N SER A 98 -13.32 -4.25 -6.36
CA SER A 98 -13.96 -4.65 -5.11
C SER A 98 -14.12 -3.45 -4.17
N ASN A 99 -15.24 -3.40 -3.44
CA ASN A 99 -15.54 -2.31 -2.49
C ASN A 99 -15.48 -0.92 -3.15
N ALA A 100 -15.79 -0.83 -4.44
CA ALA A 100 -15.59 0.37 -5.24
C ALA A 100 -16.89 0.97 -5.82
N ASN A 101 -18.06 0.44 -5.47
CA ASN A 101 -19.37 1.03 -5.79
C ASN A 101 -19.54 1.45 -7.26
N GLY A 102 -19.18 0.59 -8.22
CA GLY A 102 -19.29 0.88 -9.66
C GLY A 102 -18.09 1.60 -10.28
N TYR A 103 -16.99 1.73 -9.55
CA TYR A 103 -15.74 2.35 -10.04
C TYR A 103 -14.60 1.34 -10.11
N TYR A 104 -13.64 1.58 -11.01
CA TYR A 104 -12.27 1.10 -10.89
C TYR A 104 -11.49 2.08 -10.02
N ILE A 105 -10.87 1.57 -8.95
CA ILE A 105 -9.96 2.32 -8.11
C ILE A 105 -8.55 2.07 -8.64
N LEU A 106 -7.89 3.13 -9.11
CA LEU A 106 -6.52 3.06 -9.58
C LEU A 106 -5.52 3.13 -8.43
N TRP A 107 -4.28 2.77 -8.72
CA TRP A 107 -3.21 2.84 -7.73
C TRP A 107 -2.86 4.28 -7.33
N PRO A 108 -2.60 4.57 -6.04
CA PRO A 108 -2.24 5.91 -5.58
C PRO A 108 -1.05 6.52 -6.30
N LYS A 109 -1.09 7.83 -6.50
CA LYS A 109 0.04 8.61 -7.01
C LYS A 109 0.93 9.04 -5.86
N LYS A 110 2.25 8.87 -6.02
CA LYS A 110 3.28 9.33 -5.07
C LYS A 110 3.01 8.89 -3.60
N PRO A 111 2.76 7.59 -3.33
CA PRO A 111 2.37 7.09 -2.01
C PRO A 111 3.38 7.45 -0.89
N GLU A 112 4.68 7.56 -1.17
CA GLU A 112 5.67 8.00 -0.18
C GLU A 112 5.47 9.46 0.25
N LYS A 113 5.09 10.32 -0.70
CA LYS A 113 4.78 11.72 -0.39
C LYS A 113 3.54 11.81 0.48
N GLU A 114 2.50 11.04 0.16
CA GLU A 114 1.28 10.98 0.96
C GLU A 114 1.53 10.41 2.36
N ALA A 115 2.34 9.35 2.48
CA ALA A 115 2.76 8.81 3.76
C ALA A 115 3.43 9.88 4.63
N LYS A 116 4.28 10.72 4.03
CA LYS A 116 4.90 11.86 4.71
C LYS A 116 3.86 12.88 5.18
N THR A 117 2.97 13.32 4.30
CA THR A 117 1.95 14.32 4.62
C THR A 117 1.01 13.84 5.73
N ILE A 118 0.53 12.59 5.65
CA ILE A 118 -0.30 11.97 6.68
C ILE A 118 0.46 11.85 8.01
N CYS A 119 1.73 11.46 7.97
CA CYS A 119 2.56 11.34 9.17
C CYS A 119 2.76 12.71 9.85
N GLU A 120 3.04 13.76 9.09
CA GLU A 120 3.20 15.13 9.62
C GLU A 120 1.88 15.66 10.21
N TYR A 121 0.75 15.38 9.55
CA TYR A 121 -0.57 15.71 10.05
C TYR A 121 -0.88 15.00 11.38
N LEU A 122 -0.68 13.67 11.46
CA LEU A 122 -0.91 12.89 12.68
C LEU A 122 0.02 13.32 13.82
N LYS A 123 1.30 13.60 13.53
CA LYS A 123 2.25 14.13 14.51
C LYS A 123 1.79 15.45 15.09
N LYS A 124 1.29 16.37 14.26
CA LYS A 124 0.73 17.65 14.72
C LYS A 124 -0.52 17.44 15.56
N LYS A 125 -1.47 16.63 15.09
CA LYS A 125 -2.74 16.34 15.78
C LYS A 125 -2.52 15.75 17.18
N PHE A 126 -1.60 14.80 17.32
CA PHE A 126 -1.35 14.08 18.58
C PHE A 126 -0.12 14.58 19.34
N SER A 127 0.51 15.68 18.90
CA SER A 127 1.73 16.25 19.51
C SER A 127 2.88 15.24 19.65
N LEU A 128 3.09 14.42 18.62
CA LEU A 128 4.10 13.36 18.58
C LEU A 128 5.36 13.78 17.82
N LYS A 129 6.51 13.26 18.24
CA LYS A 129 7.80 13.42 17.56
C LYS A 129 8.12 12.19 16.70
N LYS A 130 7.86 10.99 17.20
CA LYS A 130 8.13 9.71 16.53
C LYS A 130 6.81 9.03 16.20
N LEU A 131 6.55 8.92 14.91
CA LEU A 131 5.42 8.21 14.31
C LEU A 131 5.90 7.76 12.94
N ALA A 132 5.44 6.58 12.52
CA ALA A 132 5.63 6.08 11.18
C ALA A 132 4.27 5.89 10.49
N VAL A 133 4.26 6.04 9.16
CA VAL A 133 3.10 5.73 8.32
C VAL A 133 3.56 4.77 7.22
N ILE A 134 2.78 3.73 6.97
CA ILE A 134 2.98 2.78 5.87
C ILE A 134 1.70 2.73 5.05
N ILE A 135 1.82 2.96 3.74
CA ILE A 135 0.76 2.72 2.77
C ILE A 135 0.87 1.28 2.31
N THR A 136 -0.19 0.51 2.48
CA THR A 136 -0.22 -0.92 2.19
C THR A 136 -1.08 -1.22 0.99
N ASP A 137 -0.77 -2.30 0.28
CA ASP A 137 -1.64 -2.85 -0.74
C ASP A 137 -1.62 -4.39 -0.68
N SER A 138 -2.54 -5.01 -1.40
CA SER A 138 -2.58 -6.46 -1.56
C SER A 138 -1.82 -6.89 -2.81
N HIS A 139 -0.94 -7.88 -2.70
CA HIS A 139 -0.23 -8.45 -3.85
C HIS A 139 -0.26 -9.98 -3.88
N THR A 140 0.33 -10.52 -4.95
CA THR A 140 0.65 -11.95 -5.07
C THR A 140 2.16 -12.17 -5.08
N VAL A 141 2.63 -13.18 -4.36
CA VAL A 141 4.03 -13.62 -4.42
C VAL A 141 4.16 -14.72 -5.49
N PRO A 142 5.12 -14.62 -6.43
CA PRO A 142 5.39 -15.69 -7.38
C PRO A 142 5.58 -17.05 -6.68
N MET A 143 4.97 -18.09 -7.26
CA MET A 143 5.05 -19.48 -6.77
C MET A 143 4.40 -19.73 -5.39
N ARG A 144 3.53 -18.83 -4.90
CA ARG A 144 2.78 -19.00 -3.65
C ARG A 144 1.28 -18.84 -3.89
N TYR A 145 0.48 -19.61 -3.15
CA TYR A 145 -0.97 -19.42 -3.09
C TYR A 145 -1.32 -18.36 -2.04
N GLY A 146 -2.39 -17.61 -2.31
CA GLY A 146 -2.90 -16.57 -1.42
C GLY A 146 -2.42 -15.16 -1.77
N ILE A 147 -3.04 -14.17 -1.10
CA ILE A 147 -2.74 -12.75 -1.22
C ILE A 147 -2.05 -12.31 0.07
N MET A 148 -1.04 -11.45 -0.06
CA MET A 148 -0.31 -10.88 1.08
C MET A 148 -0.30 -9.35 1.01
N GLY A 149 -0.09 -8.70 2.16
CA GLY A 149 0.20 -7.28 2.22
C GLY A 149 1.59 -6.96 1.64
N ILE A 150 1.72 -5.77 1.06
CA ILE A 150 2.99 -5.16 0.65
C ILE A 150 2.96 -3.67 0.97
N SER A 151 4.10 -3.08 1.32
CA SER A 151 4.21 -1.63 1.41
C SER A 151 4.39 -1.01 0.02
N ILE A 152 3.61 0.02 -0.28
CA ILE A 152 3.72 0.77 -1.54
C ILE A 152 4.26 2.18 -1.33
N GLY A 153 4.41 2.60 -0.06
CA GLY A 153 5.05 3.85 0.33
C GLY A 153 5.10 3.95 1.85
N PHE A 154 6.10 4.64 2.41
CA PHE A 154 6.26 4.75 3.86
C PHE A 154 7.01 6.02 4.25
N TYR A 155 6.84 6.44 5.50
CA TYR A 155 7.58 7.57 6.07
C TYR A 155 7.73 7.42 7.59
N GLY A 156 8.80 7.98 8.16
CA GLY A 156 9.01 8.05 9.61
C GLY A 156 9.69 6.82 10.24
N LEU A 157 10.09 5.82 9.44
CA LEU A 157 10.96 4.72 9.87
C LEU A 157 12.03 4.41 8.82
N TYR A 158 13.06 3.67 9.23
CA TYR A 158 14.04 3.10 8.32
C TYR A 158 13.54 1.71 7.86
N PRO A 159 13.47 1.44 6.53
CA PRO A 159 12.70 0.30 6.01
C PRO A 159 13.38 -1.06 6.19
N LEU A 160 14.70 -1.08 6.37
CA LEU A 160 15.48 -2.31 6.46
C LEU A 160 16.11 -2.45 7.85
N LYS A 161 16.09 -3.64 8.43
CA LYS A 161 17.03 -3.98 9.49
C LYS A 161 18.25 -4.62 8.86
N ASP A 162 19.38 -3.91 8.89
CA ASP A 162 20.64 -4.36 8.32
C ASP A 162 21.44 -5.18 9.32
N TYR A 163 21.69 -6.44 9.00
CA TYR A 163 22.48 -7.35 9.85
C TYR A 163 23.88 -7.60 9.27
N ARG A 164 24.23 -6.97 8.15
CA ARG A 164 25.52 -7.18 7.50
C ARG A 164 26.64 -6.71 8.42
N GLY A 165 27.64 -7.55 8.61
CA GLY A 165 28.76 -7.32 9.52
C GLY A 165 28.50 -7.76 10.97
N GLU A 166 27.24 -7.94 11.38
CA GLU A 166 26.90 -8.52 12.68
C GLU A 166 27.25 -10.02 12.72
N LYS A 167 27.46 -10.54 13.94
CA LYS A 167 27.70 -11.97 14.17
C LYS A 167 26.37 -12.68 14.34
N ASP A 168 26.22 -13.84 13.70
CA ASP A 168 25.14 -14.77 14.05
C ASP A 168 25.37 -15.41 15.42
N ILE A 169 24.42 -16.25 15.85
CA ILE A 169 24.46 -16.92 17.16
C ILE A 169 25.67 -17.86 17.34
N PHE A 170 26.39 -18.19 16.27
CA PHE A 170 27.61 -19.01 16.28
C PHE A 170 28.87 -18.19 15.98
N GLY A 171 28.78 -16.86 15.98
CA GLY A 171 29.92 -15.96 15.81
C GLY A 171 30.32 -15.71 14.35
N ARG A 172 29.65 -16.30 13.36
CA ARG A 172 29.94 -16.07 11.94
C ARG A 172 29.38 -14.71 11.51
N ARG A 173 30.19 -13.92 10.81
CA ARG A 173 29.76 -12.62 10.27
C ARG A 173 28.76 -12.81 9.12
N MET A 174 27.61 -12.16 9.23
CA MET A 174 26.60 -12.11 8.16
C MET A 174 27.05 -11.19 7.03
N LYS A 175 26.86 -11.61 5.78
CA LYS A 175 27.33 -10.87 4.59
C LYS A 175 26.22 -10.13 3.84
N MET A 176 25.02 -10.72 3.78
CA MET A 176 23.92 -10.24 2.92
C MET A 176 22.63 -9.94 3.67
N SER A 177 22.51 -10.37 4.92
CA SER A 177 21.23 -10.42 5.62
C SER A 177 20.68 -9.03 5.91
N GLN A 178 19.50 -8.73 5.35
CA GLN A 178 18.69 -7.58 5.69
C GLN A 178 17.23 -8.03 5.79
N SER A 179 16.48 -7.52 6.76
CA SER A 179 15.03 -7.77 6.86
C SER A 179 14.25 -6.55 6.38
N ASN A 180 13.28 -6.76 5.50
CA ASN A 180 12.36 -5.72 5.08
C ASN A 180 11.27 -5.54 6.14
N ILE A 181 11.39 -4.47 6.93
CA ILE A 181 10.50 -4.20 8.07
C ILE A 181 9.17 -3.63 7.60
N VAL A 182 9.16 -2.82 6.54
CA VAL A 182 7.93 -2.19 6.03
C VAL A 182 7.00 -3.22 5.41
N ASP A 183 7.52 -4.17 4.62
CA ASP A 183 6.70 -5.24 4.05
C ASP A 183 6.31 -6.31 5.09
N ALA A 184 7.12 -6.50 6.13
CA ALA A 184 6.76 -7.42 7.22
C ALA A 184 5.63 -6.87 8.11
N LEU A 185 5.43 -5.56 8.12
CA LEU A 185 4.33 -4.90 8.85
C LEU A 185 3.07 -4.73 7.99
N ALA A 186 3.24 -4.58 6.67
CA ALA A 186 2.17 -4.29 5.71
C ALA A 186 1.14 -5.42 5.58
#